data_AF-A0A0B3AK98-F1
#
_entry.id   AF-A0A0B3AK98-F1
#
_cell.length_a   1.000
_cell.length_b   1.000
_cell.length_c   1.000
_cell.angle_alpha   90.00
_cell.angle_beta   90.00
_cell.angle_gamma   90.00
#
_symmetry.space_group_name_H-M   'P 1'
#
loop_
_entity.id
_entity.type
_entity.pdbx_description
1 polymer ?
#
loop_
_entity_poly.entity_id
_entity_poly.type
_entity_poly.pdbx_seq_one_letter_code
_entity_poly.pdbx_strand_id
1 'polypeptide(L)'
;MREVFEVSADNKSKAEDLLKKDDDINRGSITLRTAGSLDMDQDCYFIILDASDERIEKAKELLKELAKPSKHKTEVLEKLDKQENAAIEGFGNILG
;
A
#
# COMPACT_ATOMS: atom_id res chain seq x y z
N MET A 1 -0.15 -12.26 0.48
CA MET A 1 -1.08 -11.76 -0.56
C MET A 1 -1.06 -10.24 -0.44
N ARG A 2 -1.14 -9.52 -1.56
CA ARG A 2 -1.19 -8.05 -1.52
C ARG A 2 -2.61 -7.56 -1.69
N GLU A 3 -3.03 -6.63 -0.85
CA GLU A 3 -4.26 -5.86 -0.99
C GLU A 3 -3.94 -4.36 -1.06
N VAL A 4 -4.74 -3.63 -1.84
CA VAL A 4 -4.54 -2.18 -2.02
C VAL A 4 -5.80 -1.44 -1.58
N PHE A 5 -5.62 -0.44 -0.73
CA PHE A 5 -6.69 0.43 -0.27
C PHE A 5 -6.46 1.87 -0.74
N GLU A 6 -7.52 2.51 -1.20
CA GLU A 6 -7.58 3.94 -1.48
C GLU A 6 -8.00 4.71 -0.23
N VAL A 7 -7.19 5.68 0.18
CA VAL A 7 -7.45 6.56 1.32
C VAL A 7 -7.25 8.01 0.94
N SER A 8 -8.10 8.90 1.44
CA SER A 8 -7.95 10.35 1.23
C SER A 8 -6.75 10.90 2.01
N ALA A 9 -6.29 12.10 1.64
CA ALA A 9 -5.22 12.79 2.36
C ALA A 9 -5.54 12.99 3.85
N ASP A 10 -6.81 13.29 4.18
CA ASP A 10 -7.27 13.54 5.54
C ASP A 10 -7.26 12.28 6.42
N ASN A 11 -7.55 11.11 5.81
CA ASN A 11 -7.67 9.85 6.53
C ASN A 11 -6.36 9.04 6.54
N LYS A 12 -5.37 9.36 5.69
CA LYS A 12 -4.17 8.51 5.50
C LYS A 12 -3.43 8.22 6.79
N SER A 13 -3.20 9.24 7.63
CA SER A 13 -2.41 9.10 8.85
C SER A 13 -3.16 8.22 9.86
N LYS A 14 -4.46 8.44 9.99
CA LYS A 14 -5.31 7.67 10.90
C LYS A 14 -5.45 6.22 10.46
N ALA A 15 -5.60 5.99 9.15
CA ALA A 15 -5.66 4.66 8.57
C ALA A 15 -4.36 3.88 8.79
N GLU A 16 -3.21 4.51 8.51
CA GLU A 16 -1.89 3.91 8.74
C GLU A 16 -1.65 3.60 10.22
N ASP A 17 -1.97 4.53 11.12
CA ASP A 17 -1.82 4.33 12.57
C ASP A 17 -2.70 3.19 13.09
N LEU A 18 -3.93 3.04 12.58
CA LEU A 18 -4.81 1.95 12.97
C LEU A 18 -4.24 0.58 12.57
N LEU A 19 -3.72 0.46 11.35
CA LEU A 19 -3.09 -0.78 10.90
C LEU A 19 -1.83 -1.11 11.72
N LYS A 20 -1.00 -0.10 12.03
CA LYS A 20 0.23 -0.29 12.81
C LYS A 20 -0.02 -0.63 14.28
N LYS A 21 -1.14 -0.18 14.85
CA LYS A 21 -1.53 -0.49 16.24
C LYS A 21 -2.08 -1.91 16.40
N ASP A 22 -2.51 -2.54 15.31
CA ASP A 22 -2.95 -3.93 15.34
C ASP A 22 -1.76 -4.86 15.17
N ASP A 23 -1.40 -5.59 16.24
CA ASP A 23 -0.21 -6.44 16.29
C ASP A 23 -0.20 -7.54 15.20
N ASP A 24 -1.36 -8.03 14.77
CA ASP A 24 -1.43 -9.06 13.73
C ASP A 24 -1.13 -8.47 12.36
N ILE A 25 -1.74 -7.33 12.06
CA ILE A 25 -1.57 -6.64 10.76
C ILE A 25 -0.17 -6.04 10.66
N ASN A 26 0.34 -5.45 11.74
CA ASN A 26 1.67 -4.82 11.79
C ASN A 26 2.82 -5.82 11.62
N ARG A 27 2.57 -7.12 11.78
CA ARG A 27 3.54 -8.18 11.40
C ARG A 27 3.64 -8.41 9.89
N GLY A 28 2.70 -7.87 9.11
CA GLY A 28 2.78 -7.83 7.65
C GLY A 28 3.58 -6.64 7.14
N SER A 29 3.64 -6.48 5.83
CA SER A 29 4.23 -5.29 5.20
C SER A 29 3.15 -4.25 4.92
N ILE A 30 3.30 -3.04 5.46
CA ILE A 30 2.42 -1.90 5.20
C ILE A 30 3.22 -0.86 4.42
N THR A 31 2.83 -0.59 3.19
CA THR A 31 3.46 0.41 2.33
C THR A 31 2.47 1.50 1.98
N LEU A 32 2.84 2.76 2.21
CA LEU A 32 2.05 3.92 1.79
C LEU A 32 2.70 4.57 0.56
N ARG A 33 1.88 4.86 -0.47
CA ARG A 33 2.26 5.59 -1.68
C ARG A 33 1.21 6.64 -2.02
N THR A 34 1.65 7.72 -2.65
CA THR A 34 0.73 8.66 -3.31
C THR A 34 0.41 8.14 -4.71
N ALA A 35 -0.78 8.45 -5.24
CA ALA A 35 -1.06 8.15 -6.64
C ALA A 35 -0.06 8.82 -7.60
N GLY A 36 0.30 10.08 -7.33
CA GLY A 36 1.33 10.79 -8.09
C GLY A 36 2.71 10.11 -8.07
N SER A 37 3.12 9.53 -6.94
CA SER A 37 4.38 8.75 -6.89
C SER A 37 4.36 7.46 -7.71
N LEU A 38 3.17 7.00 -8.12
CA LEU A 38 2.99 5.86 -9.02
C LEU A 38 2.60 6.33 -10.43
N ASP A 39 2.82 7.59 -10.80
CA ASP A 39 2.42 8.13 -12.11
C ASP A 39 0.92 7.88 -12.41
N MET A 40 0.06 8.04 -11.41
CA MET A 40 -1.38 7.88 -11.55
C MET A 40 -2.11 9.18 -11.20
N ASP A 41 -3.17 9.51 -11.95
CA ASP A 41 -3.87 10.80 -11.89
C ASP A 41 -4.94 10.90 -10.77
N GLN A 42 -4.99 9.95 -9.85
CA GLN A 42 -5.94 9.99 -8.72
C GLN A 42 -5.46 10.98 -7.64
N ASP A 43 -6.41 11.63 -6.98
CA ASP A 43 -6.12 12.46 -5.80
C ASP A 43 -6.32 11.64 -4.52
N CYS A 44 -5.52 10.59 -4.36
CA CYS A 44 -5.56 9.71 -3.20
C CYS A 44 -4.19 9.11 -2.85
N TYR A 45 -4.17 8.43 -1.70
CA TYR A 45 -3.06 7.61 -1.26
C TYR A 45 -3.46 6.14 -1.37
N PHE A 46 -2.48 5.31 -1.68
CA PHE A 46 -2.60 3.87 -1.70
C PHE A 46 -1.89 3.30 -0.48
N ILE A 47 -2.62 2.50 0.31
CA ILE A 47 -2.05 1.62 1.32
C ILE A 47 -1.97 0.23 0.70
N ILE A 48 -0.76 -0.27 0.50
CA ILE A 48 -0.49 -1.64 0.07
C ILE A 48 -0.18 -2.48 1.31
N LEU A 49 -0.99 -3.50 1.56
CA LEU A 49 -0.82 -4.44 2.65
C LEU A 49 -0.41 -5.81 2.07
N ASP A 50 0.79 -6.29 2.41
CA ASP A 50 1.20 -7.67 2.14
C ASP A 50 1.10 -8.52 3.41
N ALA A 51 0.08 -9.36 3.46
CA ALA A 51 -0.24 -10.20 4.60
C ALA A 51 -1.01 -11.47 4.19
N SER A 52 -1.37 -12.30 5.16
CA SER A 52 -2.31 -13.40 4.95
C SER A 52 -3.73 -12.88 4.72
N ASP A 53 -4.57 -13.70 4.08
CA ASP A 53 -5.97 -13.36 3.77
C ASP A 53 -6.74 -12.98 5.04
N GLU A 54 -6.54 -13.72 6.14
CA GLU A 54 -7.15 -13.43 7.44
C GLU A 54 -6.82 -12.01 7.94
N ARG A 55 -5.57 -11.56 7.77
CA ARG A 55 -5.13 -10.22 8.17
C ARG A 55 -5.64 -9.15 7.23
N ILE A 56 -5.78 -9.46 5.94
CA ILE A 56 -6.38 -8.55 4.95
C ILE A 56 -7.87 -8.34 5.28
N GLU A 57 -8.61 -9.40 5.60
CA GLU A 57 -10.01 -9.27 6.01
C GLU A 57 -10.15 -8.46 7.31
N LYS A 58 -9.27 -8.69 8.29
CA LYS A 58 -9.21 -7.87 9.50
C LYS A 58 -8.92 -6.40 9.19
N ALA A 59 -7.99 -6.12 8.28
CA ALA A 59 -7.65 -4.77 7.84
C ALA A 59 -8.82 -4.08 7.13
N LYS A 60 -9.58 -4.81 6.30
CA LYS A 60 -10.79 -4.28 5.64
C LYS A 60 -11.82 -3.79 6.65
N GLU A 61 -12.08 -4.56 7.70
CA GLU A 61 -13.01 -4.17 8.76
C GLU A 61 -12.54 -2.95 9.55
N LEU A 62 -11.25 -2.89 9.91
CA LEU A 62 -10.66 -1.76 10.63
C LEU A 62 -10.68 -0.46 9.81
N LEU A 63 -10.52 -0.57 8.49
CA LEU A 63 -10.42 0.56 7.59
C LEU A 63 -11.75 1.00 6.99
N LYS A 64 -12.87 0.30 7.22
CA LYS A 64 -14.11 0.49 6.44
C LYS A 64 -14.61 1.94 6.32
N GLU A 65 -14.38 2.77 7.35
CA GLU A 65 -14.81 4.17 7.42
C GLU A 65 -13.73 5.16 6.94
N LEU A 66 -12.50 4.69 6.71
CA LEU A 66 -11.33 5.51 6.42
C LEU A 66 -10.79 5.29 5.01
N ALA A 67 -10.80 4.05 4.55
CA ALA A 67 -10.27 3.63 3.26
C ALA A 67 -11.17 2.58 2.63
N LYS A 68 -11.08 2.44 1.31
CA LYS A 68 -11.85 1.46 0.54
C LYS A 68 -10.91 0.58 -0.29
N PRO A 69 -11.25 -0.68 -0.59
CA PRO A 69 -10.49 -1.48 -1.54
C PRO A 69 -10.34 -0.75 -2.88
N SER A 70 -9.12 -0.69 -3.39
CA SER A 70 -8.83 0.00 -4.65
C SER A 70 -9.35 -0.80 -5.83
N LYS A 71 -9.99 -0.10 -6.77
CA LYS A 71 -10.34 -0.70 -8.08
C LYS A 71 -9.11 -0.83 -8.98
N HIS A 72 -8.04 -0.09 -8.66
CA HIS A 72 -6.79 -0.04 -9.42
C HIS A 72 -5.71 -0.96 -8.83
N LYS A 73 -6.10 -1.95 -8.00
CA LYS A 73 -5.17 -2.87 -7.33
C LYS A 73 -4.05 -3.38 -8.23
N THR A 74 -4.39 -3.95 -9.39
CA THR A 74 -3.41 -4.53 -10.32
C THR A 74 -2.43 -3.47 -10.83
N GLU A 75 -2.95 -2.33 -11.26
CA GLU A 75 -2.15 -1.22 -11.78
C GLU A 75 -1.19 -0.67 -10.72
N VAL A 76 -1.67 -0.47 -9.49
CA VAL A 76 -0.85 0.00 -8.36
C VAL A 76 0.30 -0.96 -8.07
N LEU A 77 0.02 -2.26 -8.01
CA LEU A 77 1.03 -3.28 -7.72
C LEU A 77 2.07 -3.39 -8.85
N GLU A 78 1.64 -3.39 -10.12
CA GLU A 78 2.56 -3.43 -11.25
C GLU A 78 3.51 -2.23 -11.27
N LYS A 79 3.00 -1.03 -10.96
CA LYS A 79 3.83 0.18 -10.92
C LYS A 79 4.78 0.18 -9.72
N LEU A 80 4.32 -0.28 -8.57
CA LEU A 80 5.17 -0.47 -7.39
C LEU A 80 6.33 -1.43 -7.69
N ASP A 81 6.03 -2.61 -8.23
CA ASP A 81 7.04 -3.62 -8.57
C ASP A 81 8.03 -3.12 -9.63
N LYS A 82 7.57 -2.37 -10.63
CA LYS A 82 8.44 -1.74 -11.64
C LYS A 82 9.42 -0.76 -11.01
N GLN A 83 8.95 0.10 -10.10
CA GLN A 83 9.80 1.07 -9.41
C GLN A 83 10.81 0.39 -8.49
N GLU A 84 10.40 -0.66 -7.78
CA GLU A 84 11.30 -1.43 -6.90
C GLU A 84 12.38 -2.18 -7.70
N ASN A 85 12.01 -2.81 -8.81
CA ASN A 85 12.96 -3.50 -9.69
C ASN A 85 13.96 -2.52 -10.33
N ALA A 86 13.49 -1.38 -10.84
CA ALA A 86 14.36 -0.35 -11.40
C ALA A 86 15.36 0.20 -10.36
N ALA A 87 14.94 0.34 -9.11
CA ALA A 87 15.85 0.72 -8.03
C ALA A 87 16.94 -0.34 -7.81
N ILE A 88 16.58 -1.63 -7.73
CA ILE A 88 17.53 -2.74 -7.55
C ILE A 88 18.55 -2.79 -8.70
N GLU A 89 18.09 -2.69 -9.95
CA GLU A 89 18.95 -2.68 -11.13
C GLU A 89 19.90 -1.46 -11.14
N GLY A 90 19.40 -0.28 -10.77
CA GLY A 90 20.20 0.93 -10.64
C GLY A 90 21.30 0.82 -9.58
N PHE A 91 21.00 0.19 -8.44
CA PHE A 91 22.00 -0.07 -7.39
C PHE A 91 23.02 -1.14 -7.82
N GLY A 92 22.59 -2.19 -8.53
CA GLY A 92 23.48 -3.25 -9.03
C GLY A 92 24.53 -2.74 -10.01
N ASN A 93 24.20 -1.71 -10.80
CA ASN A 93 25.13 -1.07 -11.74
C ASN A 93 26.10 -0.08 -11.08
N ILE A 94 25.84 0.40 -9.85
CA ILE A 94 26.70 1.35 -9.13
C ILE A 94 27.74 0.64 -8.24
N LEU A 95 27.43 -0.58 -7.79
CA LEU A 95 28.32 -1.39 -6.95
C LEU A 95 29.13 -2.45 -7.72
N GLY A 96 28.97 -2.52 -9.05
CA GLY A 96 29.68 -3.43 -9.94
C GLY A 96 30.96 -2.85 -10.52
#